data_AF-X1BHN7-F1
#
_entry.id   AF-X1BHN7-F1
#
_cell.length_a   1.000
_cell.length_b   1.000
_cell.length_c   1.000
_cell.angle_alpha   90.00
_cell.angle_beta   90.00
_cell.angle_gamma   90.00
#
_symmetry.space_group_name_H-M   'P 1'
#
loop_
_entity.id
_entity.type
_entity.pdbx_description
1 polymer ?
#
loop_
_entity_poly.entity_id
_entity_poly.type
_entity_poly.pdbx_seq_one_letter_code
_entity_poly.pdbx_strand_id
1 'polypeptide(L)'
;YYTNDLSFEHVHALLKLFLNLVNQDIYQELATNQFELTNSGITKSSFQFEVDKAEIIQKDDNIKREIFCIEDFKYTRGDIHNFLAPDIKRIRFYNKSIREIYSKDDSAIIRSMLTVDNYSLHIGWTYIGSKYFFGKENNWEIILTAPDKSDFYKKYLNTYKQNNKSLDEISSGYLTLNGTKDWMYYFIKYPEMSSPISGLSHDNNIYAWRGDFTLEKMGGSNLNAYHQNPYISTVAKKLNTTSYFIQYDYLSYFEYNKLTIYSDEDGWRINNFDKQEFPELTTKYNLIENDKSFTLKV
;
A
#
# COMPACT_ATOMS: atom_id res chain seq x y z
N TYR A 1 31.11 9.77 12.92
CA TYR A 1 31.12 9.46 14.36
C TYR A 1 29.69 9.51 14.86
N TYR A 2 28.97 8.39 14.83
CA TYR A 2 27.67 8.18 15.50
C TYR A 2 27.31 6.71 15.22
N THR A 3 27.57 5.80 16.16
CA THR A 3 27.01 4.42 16.09
C THR A 3 27.21 3.52 17.32
N ASN A 4 27.80 3.98 18.43
CA ASN A 4 27.92 3.11 19.62
C ASN A 4 27.01 3.48 20.80
N ASP A 5 26.40 4.67 20.86
CA ASP A 5 25.60 5.04 22.04
C ASP A 5 24.16 4.48 22.00
N LEU A 6 23.54 4.41 20.81
CA LEU A 6 22.16 3.89 20.63
C LEU A 6 21.99 2.42 21.03
N SER A 7 23.05 1.59 20.94
CA SER A 7 22.97 0.18 21.32
C SER A 7 22.98 -0.05 22.83
N PHE A 8 23.30 0.95 23.66
CA PHE A 8 23.41 0.77 25.11
C PHE A 8 22.39 1.55 25.94
N GLU A 9 21.74 2.59 25.39
CA GLU A 9 20.83 3.47 26.16
C GLU A 9 19.64 2.73 26.81
N HIS A 10 19.16 1.64 26.21
CA HIS A 10 18.01 0.88 26.70
C HIS A 10 18.36 -0.48 27.30
N VAL A 11 19.61 -0.94 27.13
CA VAL A 11 20.02 -2.32 27.47
C VAL A 11 19.84 -2.61 28.95
N HIS A 12 20.17 -1.66 29.82
CA HIS A 12 20.01 -1.87 31.27
C HIS A 12 18.55 -2.06 31.68
N ALA A 13 17.65 -1.22 31.16
CA ALA A 13 16.22 -1.31 31.43
C ALA A 13 15.62 -2.62 30.87
N LEU A 14 15.99 -2.99 29.64
CA LEU A 14 15.59 -4.25 29.02
C LEU A 14 16.12 -5.47 29.78
N LEU A 15 17.39 -5.49 30.17
CA LEU A 15 17.99 -6.58 30.95
C LEU A 15 17.30 -6.74 32.30
N LYS A 16 16.99 -5.64 33.00
CA LYS A 16 16.25 -5.70 34.27
C LYS A 16 14.87 -6.33 34.07
N LEU A 17 14.18 -5.97 32.99
CA LEU A 17 12.88 -6.54 32.64
C LEU A 17 12.99 -8.04 32.32
N PHE A 18 13.98 -8.45 31.52
CA PHE A 18 14.21 -9.86 31.19
C PHE A 18 14.63 -10.70 32.39
N LEU A 19 15.53 -10.20 33.25
CA LEU A 19 15.99 -10.91 34.45
C LEU A 19 14.85 -11.20 35.42
N ASN A 20 13.89 -10.29 35.53
CA ASN A 20 12.70 -10.49 36.36
C ASN A 20 11.79 -11.62 35.84
N LEU A 21 11.84 -11.91 34.53
CA LEU A 21 11.01 -12.92 33.86
C LEU A 21 11.70 -14.29 33.75
N VAL A 22 12.95 -14.42 34.20
CA VAL A 22 13.69 -15.68 34.13
C VAL A 22 12.97 -16.74 34.98
N ASN A 23 12.73 -17.92 34.38
CA ASN A 23 12.00 -19.04 34.98
C ASN A 23 10.51 -18.77 35.29
N GLN A 24 9.94 -17.70 34.76
CA GLN A 24 8.50 -17.43 34.86
C GLN A 24 7.78 -17.81 33.56
N ASP A 25 6.47 -18.07 33.65
CA ASP A 25 5.63 -18.13 32.46
C ASP A 25 5.38 -16.71 31.95
N ILE A 26 6.13 -16.33 30.91
CA ILE A 26 6.11 -14.98 30.33
C ILE A 26 4.68 -14.55 29.94
N TYR A 27 3.84 -15.47 29.45
CA TYR A 27 2.48 -15.10 29.03
C TYR A 27 1.57 -14.82 30.23
N GLN A 28 1.79 -15.52 31.34
CA GLN A 28 1.12 -15.19 32.58
C GLN A 28 1.54 -13.86 33.14
N GLU A 29 2.85 -13.61 33.19
CA GLU A 29 3.40 -12.36 33.68
C GLU A 29 2.92 -11.16 32.84
N LEU A 30 2.93 -11.27 31.51
CA LEU A 30 2.43 -10.23 30.61
C LEU A 30 0.94 -9.92 30.82
N ALA A 31 0.11 -10.93 31.08
CA ALA A 31 -1.33 -10.74 31.25
C ALA A 31 -1.72 -10.17 32.62
N THR A 32 -0.91 -10.40 33.67
CA THR A 32 -1.29 -10.04 35.05
C THR A 32 -0.49 -8.89 35.67
N ASN A 33 0.72 -8.61 35.18
CA ASN A 33 1.62 -7.66 35.82
C ASN A 33 1.76 -6.34 35.03
N GLN A 34 1.89 -5.25 35.78
CA GLN A 34 2.24 -3.96 35.22
C GLN A 34 3.76 -3.84 35.13
N PHE A 35 4.26 -3.72 33.90
CA PHE A 35 5.68 -3.55 33.65
C PHE A 35 6.07 -2.07 33.65
N GLU A 36 7.20 -1.76 34.28
CA GLU A 36 7.80 -0.44 34.18
C GLU A 36 8.52 -0.31 32.83
N LEU A 37 7.91 0.40 31.88
CA LEU A 37 8.45 0.57 30.52
C LEU A 37 9.45 1.75 30.40
N THR A 38 9.68 2.49 31.47
CA THR A 38 10.56 3.67 31.48
C THR A 38 11.95 3.33 30.96
N ASN A 39 12.46 4.10 30.00
CA ASN A 39 13.78 3.93 29.38
C ASN A 39 14.03 2.57 28.68
N SER A 40 13.00 1.74 28.47
CA SER A 40 13.14 0.45 27.76
C SER A 40 13.16 0.59 26.23
N GLY A 41 12.72 1.73 25.70
CA GLY A 41 12.49 1.91 24.26
C GLY A 41 11.23 1.19 23.73
N ILE A 42 10.54 0.41 24.57
CA ILE A 42 9.28 -0.26 24.22
C ILE A 42 8.15 0.77 24.28
N THR A 43 7.42 0.92 23.18
CA THR A 43 6.25 1.79 23.14
C THR A 43 5.06 1.14 23.87
N LYS A 44 4.15 1.97 24.40
CA LYS A 44 2.93 1.46 25.06
C LYS A 44 2.08 0.59 24.13
N SER A 45 1.98 0.96 22.84
CA SER A 45 1.22 0.19 21.85
C SER A 45 1.87 -1.16 21.57
N SER A 46 3.20 -1.20 21.36
CA SER A 46 3.91 -2.46 21.16
C SER A 46 3.77 -3.38 22.37
N PHE A 47 3.85 -2.82 23.58
CA PHE A 47 3.63 -3.59 24.80
C PHE A 47 2.19 -4.14 24.87
N GLN A 48 1.18 -3.31 24.56
CA GLN A 48 -0.20 -3.75 24.56
C GLN A 48 -0.46 -4.90 23.58
N PHE A 49 0.16 -4.90 22.40
CA PHE A 49 0.04 -6.00 21.44
C PHE A 49 0.57 -7.34 21.98
N GLU A 50 1.65 -7.30 22.76
CA GLU A 50 2.19 -8.48 23.44
C GLU A 50 1.26 -8.96 24.57
N VAL A 51 0.63 -8.04 25.31
CA VAL A 51 -0.40 -8.38 26.32
C VAL A 51 -1.61 -9.03 25.67
N ASP A 52 -2.16 -8.44 24.60
CA ASP A 52 -3.33 -8.97 23.88
C ASP A 52 -3.06 -10.39 23.35
N LYS A 53 -1.84 -10.63 22.83
CA LYS A 53 -1.38 -11.96 22.40
C LYS A 53 -1.30 -12.93 23.57
N ALA A 54 -0.74 -12.52 24.70
CA ALA A 54 -0.62 -13.33 25.90
C ALA A 54 -2.00 -13.77 26.41
N GLU A 55 -2.97 -12.85 26.49
CA GLU A 55 -4.34 -13.17 26.90
C GLU A 55 -5.02 -14.21 26.00
N ILE A 56 -4.76 -14.16 24.69
CA ILE A 56 -5.31 -15.15 23.75
C ILE A 56 -4.68 -16.52 24.00
N ILE A 57 -3.36 -16.58 24.20
CA ILE A 57 -2.64 -17.83 24.48
C ILE A 57 -3.14 -18.47 25.77
N GLN A 58 -3.28 -17.69 26.85
CA GLN A 58 -3.76 -18.21 28.14
C GLN A 58 -5.17 -18.79 28.10
N LYS A 59 -6.02 -18.33 27.17
CA LYS A 59 -7.39 -18.83 27.01
C LYS A 59 -7.43 -20.19 26.27
N ASP A 60 -6.47 -20.45 25.39
CA ASP A 60 -6.36 -21.72 24.64
C ASP A 60 -4.91 -21.97 24.21
N ASP A 61 -4.17 -22.76 24.99
CA ASP A 61 -2.76 -23.09 24.69
C ASP A 61 -2.55 -23.71 23.31
N ASN A 62 -3.57 -24.33 22.70
CA ASN A 62 -3.45 -24.90 21.36
C ASN A 62 -3.26 -23.83 20.28
N ILE A 63 -3.65 -22.58 20.56
CA ILE A 63 -3.52 -21.46 19.63
C ILE A 63 -2.09 -20.96 19.51
N LYS A 64 -1.27 -21.16 20.55
CA LYS A 64 0.11 -20.68 20.65
C LYS A 64 0.96 -21.07 19.45
N ARG A 65 0.88 -22.33 19.02
CA ARG A 65 1.62 -22.84 17.85
C ARG A 65 1.23 -22.09 16.58
N GLU A 66 -0.06 -21.81 16.39
CA GLU A 66 -0.56 -21.15 15.19
C GLU A 66 -0.20 -19.66 15.17
N ILE A 67 -0.19 -19.00 16.33
CA ILE A 67 0.30 -17.63 16.52
C ILE A 67 1.77 -17.54 16.11
N PHE A 68 2.63 -18.40 16.64
CA PHE A 68 4.06 -18.41 16.30
C PHE A 68 4.29 -18.66 14.81
N CYS A 69 3.49 -19.54 14.20
CA CYS A 69 3.58 -19.75 12.77
C CYS A 69 3.22 -18.50 11.94
N ILE A 70 2.37 -17.59 12.43
CA ILE A 70 2.13 -16.30 11.78
C ILE A 70 3.31 -15.35 12.04
N GLU A 71 3.87 -15.31 13.25
CA GLU A 71 5.03 -14.47 13.59
C GLU A 71 6.26 -14.78 12.73
N ASP A 72 6.49 -16.07 12.46
CA ASP A 72 7.58 -16.58 11.63
C ASP A 72 7.42 -16.25 10.13
N PHE A 73 6.29 -15.67 9.71
CA PHE A 73 6.12 -15.27 8.33
C PHE A 73 7.01 -14.06 8.00
N LYS A 74 7.70 -14.11 6.86
CA LYS A 74 8.70 -13.11 6.45
C LYS A 74 8.21 -11.65 6.43
N TYR A 75 6.89 -11.44 6.34
CA TYR A 75 6.25 -10.13 6.26
C TYR A 75 5.56 -9.69 7.56
N THR A 76 5.55 -10.50 8.61
CA THR A 76 5.05 -10.11 9.93
C THR A 76 6.22 -9.93 10.89
N ARG A 77 7.27 -10.76 10.78
CA ARG A 77 8.54 -10.64 11.54
C ARG A 77 8.33 -10.43 13.03
N GLY A 78 7.44 -11.22 13.62
CA GLY A 78 7.07 -11.12 15.04
C GLY A 78 5.92 -10.15 15.33
N ASP A 79 5.64 -9.18 14.47
CA ASP A 79 4.52 -8.25 14.68
C ASP A 79 3.26 -8.73 13.93
N ILE A 80 2.28 -9.19 14.70
CA ILE A 80 1.06 -9.82 14.20
C ILE A 80 -0.21 -9.19 14.76
N HIS A 81 -0.13 -8.01 15.39
CA HIS A 81 -1.28 -7.37 16.05
C HIS A 81 -2.51 -7.23 15.14
N ASN A 82 -2.29 -7.01 13.83
CA ASN A 82 -3.33 -6.93 12.82
C ASN A 82 -4.02 -8.27 12.49
N PHE A 83 -3.44 -9.39 12.89
CA PHE A 83 -3.89 -10.74 12.59
C PHE A 83 -4.25 -11.55 13.84
N LEU A 84 -4.28 -10.92 15.03
CA LEU A 84 -4.75 -11.57 16.24
C LEU A 84 -6.26 -11.83 16.17
N ALA A 85 -6.66 -13.02 16.63
CA ALA A 85 -8.04 -13.46 16.69
C ALA A 85 -8.24 -14.39 17.90
N PRO A 86 -9.44 -14.39 18.52
CA PRO A 86 -9.67 -15.12 19.77
C PRO A 86 -9.85 -16.64 19.59
N ASP A 87 -9.91 -17.14 18.35
CA ASP A 87 -10.16 -18.56 18.08
C ASP A 87 -9.16 -19.16 17.08
N ILE A 88 -8.79 -20.41 17.35
CA ILE A 88 -7.79 -21.15 16.57
C ILE A 88 -8.19 -21.33 15.10
N LYS A 89 -9.49 -21.41 14.78
CA LYS A 89 -9.96 -21.61 13.40
C LYS A 89 -9.67 -20.35 12.57
N ARG A 90 -9.89 -19.16 13.13
CA ARG A 90 -9.55 -17.89 12.48
C ARG A 90 -8.05 -17.73 12.31
N ILE A 91 -7.25 -17.98 13.34
CA ILE A 91 -5.78 -17.89 13.24
C ILE A 91 -5.25 -18.84 12.15
N ARG A 92 -5.70 -20.10 12.12
CA ARG A 92 -5.33 -21.05 11.06
C ARG A 92 -5.70 -20.56 9.66
N PHE A 93 -6.89 -19.99 9.52
CA PHE A 93 -7.33 -19.41 8.27
C PHE A 93 -6.45 -18.21 7.85
N TYR A 94 -6.11 -17.32 8.78
CA TYR A 94 -5.24 -16.18 8.52
C TYR A 94 -3.85 -16.63 8.11
N ASN A 95 -3.23 -17.54 8.86
CA ASN A 95 -1.92 -18.11 8.54
C ASN A 95 -1.85 -18.67 7.12
N LYS A 96 -2.85 -19.48 6.73
CA LYS A 96 -2.93 -20.02 5.37
C LYS A 96 -3.14 -18.90 4.34
N SER A 97 -4.07 -17.99 4.59
CA SER A 97 -4.47 -16.96 3.62
C SER A 97 -3.36 -15.94 3.36
N ILE A 98 -2.68 -15.42 4.39
CA ILE A 98 -1.58 -14.46 4.18
C ILE A 98 -0.47 -15.09 3.33
N ARG A 99 -0.14 -16.36 3.56
CA ARG A 99 0.90 -17.06 2.77
C ARG A 99 0.47 -17.24 1.32
N GLU A 100 -0.79 -17.56 1.07
CA GLU A 100 -1.37 -17.72 -0.28
C GLU A 100 -1.48 -16.37 -1.03
N ILE A 101 -1.88 -15.31 -0.34
CA ILE A 101 -2.05 -13.97 -0.92
C ILE A 101 -0.68 -13.37 -1.26
N TYR A 102 0.24 -13.34 -0.30
CA TYR A 102 1.55 -12.71 -0.45
C TYR A 102 2.59 -13.60 -1.16
N SER A 103 2.14 -14.68 -1.80
CA SER A 103 2.89 -15.41 -2.83
C SER A 103 2.50 -15.02 -4.26
N LYS A 104 1.51 -14.13 -4.44
CA LYS A 104 1.08 -13.62 -5.74
C LYS A 104 1.90 -12.39 -6.14
N ASP A 105 1.69 -11.91 -7.36
CA ASP A 105 2.31 -10.67 -7.81
C ASP A 105 1.76 -9.47 -7.03
N ASP A 106 2.63 -8.48 -6.79
CA ASP A 106 2.26 -7.29 -6.02
C ASP A 106 1.06 -6.55 -6.62
N SER A 107 0.95 -6.51 -7.95
CA SER A 107 -0.15 -5.82 -8.63
C SER A 107 -1.50 -6.49 -8.32
N ALA A 108 -1.60 -7.82 -8.31
CA ALA A 108 -2.82 -8.51 -7.88
C ALA A 108 -3.15 -8.29 -6.39
N ILE A 109 -2.14 -8.29 -5.52
CA ILE A 109 -2.33 -8.03 -4.08
C ILE A 109 -2.84 -6.61 -3.87
N ILE A 110 -2.20 -5.60 -4.47
CA ILE A 110 -2.57 -4.19 -4.37
C ILE A 110 -4.03 -4.00 -4.81
N ARG A 111 -4.37 -4.49 -6.01
CA ARG A 111 -5.71 -4.34 -6.59
C ARG A 111 -6.79 -4.99 -5.73
N SER A 112 -6.55 -6.20 -5.24
CA SER A 112 -7.51 -6.89 -4.39
C SER A 112 -7.69 -6.21 -3.02
N MET A 113 -6.63 -5.68 -2.42
CA MET A 113 -6.72 -4.92 -1.16
C MET A 113 -7.50 -3.61 -1.33
N LEU A 114 -7.33 -2.90 -2.46
CA LEU A 114 -8.06 -1.65 -2.75
C LEU A 114 -9.58 -1.84 -2.92
N THR A 115 -10.06 -3.06 -3.13
CA THR A 115 -11.51 -3.34 -3.15
C THR A 115 -12.18 -3.18 -1.78
N VAL A 116 -11.39 -3.18 -0.70
CA VAL A 116 -11.86 -3.13 0.67
C VAL A 116 -11.90 -1.69 1.18
N ASP A 117 -10.78 -0.98 1.02
CA ASP A 117 -10.56 0.43 1.36
C ASP A 117 -9.16 0.88 0.89
N ASN A 118 -8.87 2.18 0.95
CA ASN A 118 -7.54 2.73 0.75
C ASN A 118 -6.62 2.36 1.94
N TYR A 119 -5.81 1.31 1.76
CA TYR A 119 -4.86 0.83 2.76
C TYR A 119 -3.49 1.50 2.70
N SER A 120 -3.25 2.34 1.69
CA SER A 120 -1.93 2.92 1.44
C SER A 120 -1.39 3.69 2.65
N LEU A 121 -0.07 3.71 2.80
CA LEU A 121 0.58 4.39 3.91
C LEU A 121 1.18 5.70 3.45
N HIS A 122 0.80 6.79 4.11
CA HIS A 122 1.43 8.08 3.89
C HIS A 122 2.88 8.07 4.43
N ILE A 123 3.85 8.33 3.56
CA ILE A 123 5.29 8.27 3.87
C ILE A 123 6.01 9.62 3.65
N GLY A 124 5.25 10.71 3.62
CA GLY A 124 5.75 12.08 3.50
C GLY A 124 5.27 12.78 2.23
N TRP A 125 6.00 13.79 1.75
CA TRP A 125 5.57 14.64 0.65
C TRP A 125 6.68 14.87 -0.38
N THR A 126 6.28 15.33 -1.56
CA THR A 126 7.12 15.76 -2.69
C THR A 126 6.54 17.03 -3.31
N TYR A 127 7.23 17.61 -4.29
CA TYR A 127 6.65 18.72 -5.07
C TYR A 127 5.35 18.34 -5.75
N ILE A 128 5.17 17.08 -6.17
CA ILE A 128 3.94 16.60 -6.82
C ILE A 128 2.86 16.12 -5.83
N GLY A 129 3.04 16.37 -4.53
CA GLY A 129 2.04 16.11 -3.49
C GLY A 129 2.45 15.07 -2.46
N SER A 130 1.44 14.53 -1.76
CA SER A 130 1.62 13.54 -0.70
C SER A 130 2.05 12.20 -1.28
N LYS A 131 3.03 11.55 -0.63
CA LYS A 131 3.57 10.24 -1.01
C LYS A 131 2.87 9.13 -0.25
N TYR A 132 2.49 8.10 -0.99
CA TYR A 132 1.86 6.90 -0.46
C TYR A 132 2.58 5.65 -0.92
N PHE A 133 2.79 4.71 0.00
CA PHE A 133 3.35 3.39 -0.27
C PHE A 133 2.24 2.34 -0.29
N PHE A 134 2.26 1.48 -1.31
CA PHE A 134 1.24 0.46 -1.54
C PHE A 134 1.71 -0.98 -1.29
N GLY A 135 2.96 -1.17 -0.89
CA GLY A 135 3.54 -2.52 -0.74
C GLY A 135 4.30 -2.97 -1.99
N LYS A 136 5.43 -3.63 -1.76
CA LYS A 136 6.26 -4.22 -2.81
C LYS A 136 7.16 -5.30 -2.24
N GLU A 137 7.09 -6.50 -2.81
CA GLU A 137 8.01 -7.61 -2.57
C GLU A 137 8.48 -7.73 -1.10
N ASN A 138 9.78 -7.58 -0.84
CA ASN A 138 10.42 -7.74 0.47
C ASN A 138 10.11 -6.61 1.47
N ASN A 139 9.15 -5.73 1.16
CA ASN A 139 8.73 -4.60 1.98
C ASN A 139 7.24 -4.65 2.37
N TRP A 140 6.56 -5.79 2.13
CA TRP A 140 5.17 -5.97 2.55
C TRP A 140 5.00 -5.82 4.07
N GLU A 141 6.04 -6.07 4.86
CA GLU A 141 6.00 -5.90 6.32
C GLU A 141 5.55 -4.51 6.74
N ILE A 142 5.97 -3.46 6.02
CA ILE A 142 5.61 -2.07 6.33
C ILE A 142 4.08 -1.90 6.31
N ILE A 143 3.40 -2.58 5.38
CA ILE A 143 1.94 -2.55 5.23
C ILE A 143 1.26 -3.49 6.25
N LEU A 144 1.78 -4.71 6.44
CA LEU A 144 1.16 -5.72 7.30
C LEU A 144 1.24 -5.39 8.79
N THR A 145 2.30 -4.69 9.21
CA THR A 145 2.55 -4.32 10.61
C THR A 145 2.26 -2.85 10.86
N ALA A 146 1.55 -2.17 9.95
CA ALA A 146 1.09 -0.81 10.18
C ALA A 146 0.06 -0.77 11.31
N PRO A 147 0.15 0.16 12.26
CA PRO A 147 -0.76 0.23 13.39
C PRO A 147 -2.21 0.47 12.93
N ASP A 148 -3.16 0.03 13.75
CA ASP A 148 -4.59 0.32 13.61
C ASP A 148 -5.23 -0.16 12.29
N LYS A 149 -4.73 -1.27 11.72
CA LYS A 149 -5.27 -1.87 10.48
C LYS A 149 -6.00 -3.21 10.70
N SER A 150 -6.21 -3.63 11.95
CA SER A 150 -6.79 -4.94 12.25
C SER A 150 -8.16 -5.16 11.61
N ASP A 151 -9.04 -4.14 11.64
CA ASP A 151 -10.38 -4.24 11.03
C ASP A 151 -10.34 -4.27 9.50
N PHE A 152 -9.39 -3.55 8.89
CA PHE A 152 -9.13 -3.65 7.46
C PHE A 152 -8.76 -5.08 7.08
N TYR A 153 -7.80 -5.70 7.77
CA TYR A 153 -7.36 -7.07 7.47
C TYR A 153 -8.44 -8.12 7.76
N LYS A 154 -9.22 -7.97 8.83
CA LYS A 154 -10.39 -8.83 9.07
C LYS A 154 -11.37 -8.76 7.90
N LYS A 155 -11.69 -7.56 7.41
CA LYS A 155 -12.59 -7.36 6.26
C LYS A 155 -11.99 -7.97 5.00
N TYR A 156 -10.71 -7.69 4.71
CA TYR A 156 -10.02 -8.21 3.53
C TYR A 156 -9.96 -9.75 3.50
N LEU A 157 -9.57 -10.39 4.60
CA LEU A 157 -9.49 -11.84 4.68
C LEU A 157 -10.89 -12.51 4.61
N ASN A 158 -11.93 -11.84 5.10
CA ASN A 158 -13.31 -12.29 4.91
C ASN A 158 -13.75 -12.17 3.44
N THR A 159 -13.45 -11.05 2.78
CA THR A 159 -13.70 -10.87 1.34
C THR A 159 -12.97 -11.95 0.53
N TYR A 160 -11.71 -12.25 0.87
CA TYR A 160 -10.94 -13.32 0.25
C TYR A 160 -11.61 -14.69 0.43
N LYS A 161 -12.12 -14.99 1.63
CA LYS A 161 -12.87 -16.22 1.90
C LYS A 161 -14.14 -16.34 1.07
N GLN A 162 -14.89 -15.24 0.92
CA GLN A 162 -16.18 -15.20 0.21
C GLN A 162 -16.04 -15.32 -1.31
N ASN A 163 -14.90 -14.88 -1.86
CA ASN A 163 -14.59 -14.93 -3.29
C ASN A 163 -13.67 -16.10 -3.61
N ASN A 164 -14.02 -17.29 -3.08
CA ASN A 164 -13.32 -18.57 -3.30
C ASN A 164 -11.79 -18.54 -3.18
N LYS A 165 -11.24 -17.62 -2.37
CA LYS A 165 -9.79 -17.41 -2.20
C LYS A 165 -9.07 -16.99 -3.50
N SER A 166 -9.75 -16.23 -4.36
CA SER A 166 -9.22 -15.70 -5.61
C SER A 166 -9.14 -14.17 -5.59
N LEU A 167 -7.94 -13.62 -5.77
CA LEU A 167 -7.73 -12.16 -5.87
C LEU A 167 -8.41 -11.55 -7.11
N ASP A 168 -8.50 -12.33 -8.18
CA ASP A 168 -9.15 -11.91 -9.43
C ASP A 168 -10.67 -11.86 -9.28
N GLU A 169 -11.26 -12.81 -8.54
CA GLU A 169 -12.70 -12.79 -8.25
C GLU A 169 -13.08 -11.59 -7.38
N ILE A 170 -12.25 -11.26 -6.37
CA ILE A 170 -12.43 -10.05 -5.54
C ILE A 170 -12.44 -8.79 -6.42
N SER A 171 -11.43 -8.65 -7.28
CA SER A 171 -11.27 -7.47 -8.14
C SER A 171 -12.43 -7.37 -9.15
N SER A 172 -12.81 -8.48 -9.78
CA SER A 172 -13.89 -8.52 -10.77
C SER A 172 -15.27 -8.27 -10.12
N GLY A 173 -15.50 -8.82 -8.94
CA GLY A 173 -16.72 -8.58 -8.16
C GLY A 173 -16.88 -7.11 -7.80
N TYR A 174 -15.81 -6.46 -7.33
CA TYR A 174 -15.79 -5.02 -7.06
C TYR A 174 -16.12 -4.21 -8.32
N LEU A 175 -15.48 -4.49 -9.46
CA LEU A 175 -15.68 -3.75 -10.71
C LEU A 175 -17.08 -3.90 -11.30
N THR A 176 -17.79 -4.97 -10.96
CA THR A 176 -19.17 -5.20 -11.39
C THR A 176 -20.18 -4.41 -10.56
N LEU A 177 -19.89 -4.24 -9.26
CA LEU A 177 -20.80 -3.59 -8.31
C LEU A 177 -20.54 -2.09 -8.16
N ASN A 178 -19.30 -1.64 -8.35
CA ASN A 178 -18.93 -0.24 -8.18
C ASN A 178 -19.20 0.59 -9.45
N GLY A 179 -20.05 1.60 -9.31
CA GLY A 179 -20.35 2.56 -10.39
C GLY A 179 -19.41 3.77 -10.43
N THR A 180 -18.70 4.07 -9.34
CA THR A 180 -17.84 5.24 -9.23
C THR A 180 -16.51 4.98 -9.95
N LYS A 181 -16.12 5.92 -10.83
CA LYS A 181 -14.89 5.84 -11.63
C LYS A 181 -13.80 6.78 -11.11
N ASP A 182 -13.47 6.62 -9.83
CA ASP A 182 -12.36 7.33 -9.19
C ASP A 182 -11.01 6.64 -9.49
N TRP A 183 -9.93 7.14 -8.88
CA TRP A 183 -8.61 6.55 -9.06
C TRP A 183 -8.51 5.10 -8.60
N MET A 184 -9.22 4.70 -7.53
CA MET A 184 -9.23 3.33 -7.04
C MET A 184 -9.83 2.39 -8.07
N TYR A 185 -10.95 2.79 -8.70
CA TYR A 185 -11.56 2.03 -9.79
C TYR A 185 -10.54 1.73 -10.90
N TYR A 186 -9.78 2.72 -11.34
CA TYR A 186 -8.80 2.53 -12.41
C TYR A 186 -7.60 1.69 -11.98
N PHE A 187 -7.11 1.85 -10.74
CA PHE A 187 -6.09 0.99 -10.16
C PHE A 187 -6.51 -0.48 -10.14
N ILE A 188 -7.74 -0.76 -9.72
CA ILE A 188 -8.28 -2.12 -9.66
C ILE A 188 -8.50 -2.69 -11.07
N LYS A 189 -9.01 -1.86 -11.99
CA LYS A 189 -9.36 -2.28 -13.35
C LYS A 189 -8.15 -2.60 -14.22
N TYR A 190 -7.09 -1.79 -14.15
CA TYR A 190 -5.96 -1.89 -15.07
C TYR A 190 -4.71 -2.30 -14.29
N PRO A 191 -4.20 -3.54 -14.45
CA PRO A 191 -3.01 -4.01 -13.73
C PRO A 191 -1.79 -3.14 -14.00
N GLU A 192 -1.69 -2.51 -15.17
CA GLU A 192 -0.65 -1.54 -15.51
C GLU A 192 -0.52 -0.39 -14.50
N MET A 193 -1.60 -0.03 -13.81
CA MET A 193 -1.61 1.07 -12.85
C MET A 193 -0.79 0.76 -11.60
N SER A 194 -0.77 -0.52 -11.19
CA SER A 194 -0.05 -1.02 -10.02
C SER A 194 1.18 -1.87 -10.36
N SER A 195 1.37 -2.25 -11.62
CA SER A 195 2.50 -3.06 -12.07
C SER A 195 3.81 -2.26 -12.12
N PRO A 196 4.97 -2.94 -12.06
CA PRO A 196 6.26 -2.28 -12.24
C PRO A 196 6.39 -1.59 -13.61
N ILE A 197 6.94 -0.39 -13.62
CA ILE A 197 7.31 0.39 -14.80
C ILE A 197 8.80 0.14 -15.08
N SER A 198 9.09 -0.59 -16.15
CA SER A 198 10.46 -0.89 -16.55
C SER A 198 11.23 0.39 -16.87
N GLY A 199 12.47 0.51 -16.37
CA GLY A 199 13.31 1.69 -16.58
C GLY A 199 13.13 2.81 -15.56
N LEU A 200 12.12 2.72 -14.69
CA LEU A 200 11.95 3.65 -13.57
C LEU A 200 12.87 3.24 -12.41
N SER A 201 13.96 4.00 -12.19
CA SER A 201 15.14 3.69 -11.35
C SER A 201 14.96 2.65 -10.22
N HIS A 202 14.06 2.87 -9.26
CA HIS A 202 13.84 1.95 -8.13
C HIS A 202 12.43 1.36 -8.04
N ASP A 203 11.48 1.87 -8.83
CA ASP A 203 10.03 1.60 -8.77
C ASP A 203 9.57 0.90 -7.47
N ASN A 204 9.41 1.63 -6.38
CA ASN A 204 9.09 1.03 -5.08
C ASN A 204 7.58 0.89 -4.83
N ASN A 205 6.71 0.95 -5.85
CA ASN A 205 5.25 1.12 -5.67
C ASN A 205 4.93 2.28 -4.71
N ILE A 206 5.69 3.36 -4.85
CA ILE A 206 5.42 4.63 -4.21
C ILE A 206 4.75 5.51 -5.25
N TYR A 207 3.71 6.21 -4.84
CA TYR A 207 2.96 7.11 -5.69
C TYR A 207 2.81 8.44 -4.99
N ALA A 208 2.79 9.53 -5.75
CA ALA A 208 2.56 10.86 -5.21
C ALA A 208 1.54 11.60 -6.05
N TRP A 209 0.66 12.36 -5.40
CA TRP A 209 -0.37 13.12 -6.09
C TRP A 209 -0.97 14.25 -5.26
N ARG A 210 -1.60 15.19 -5.95
CA ARG A 210 -2.42 16.28 -5.38
C ARG A 210 -3.92 16.03 -5.55
N GLY A 211 -4.30 15.32 -6.62
CA GLY A 211 -5.67 14.86 -6.89
C GLY A 211 -5.71 13.53 -7.66
N ASP A 212 -6.91 13.04 -7.91
CA ASP A 212 -7.19 11.67 -8.42
C ASP A 212 -6.50 11.34 -9.76
N PHE A 213 -6.32 12.33 -10.63
CA PHE A 213 -5.77 12.16 -11.98
C PHE A 213 -4.32 12.64 -12.13
N THR A 214 -3.74 13.28 -11.11
CA THR A 214 -2.34 13.74 -11.12
C THR A 214 -1.39 12.72 -10.52
N LEU A 215 -1.78 11.45 -10.52
CA LEU A 215 -1.07 10.41 -9.78
C LEU A 215 0.20 9.99 -10.49
N GLU A 216 1.34 10.12 -9.82
CA GLU A 216 2.66 9.89 -10.38
C GLU A 216 3.37 8.77 -9.62
N LYS A 217 3.74 7.70 -10.34
CA LYS A 217 4.52 6.59 -9.77
C LYS A 217 5.97 7.00 -9.65
N MET A 218 6.50 6.91 -8.43
CA MET A 218 7.81 7.40 -8.06
C MET A 218 8.89 6.33 -8.28
N GLY A 219 9.96 6.71 -8.97
CA GLY A 219 11.18 5.93 -9.14
C GLY A 219 12.18 6.06 -8.01
N GLY A 220 11.84 6.76 -6.93
CA GLY A 220 12.68 6.97 -5.75
C GLY A 220 11.95 7.76 -4.66
N SER A 221 12.55 7.87 -3.47
CA SER A 221 11.96 8.57 -2.32
C SER A 221 12.29 10.08 -2.27
N ASN A 222 13.21 10.53 -3.11
CA ASN A 222 13.77 11.89 -3.11
C ASN A 222 12.84 12.89 -3.82
N LEU A 223 12.96 14.19 -3.51
CA LEU A 223 12.14 15.26 -4.12
C LEU A 223 12.28 15.36 -5.65
N ASN A 224 13.44 14.99 -6.19
CA ASN A 224 13.76 15.09 -7.62
C ASN A 224 13.72 13.73 -8.33
N ALA A 225 13.10 12.72 -7.70
CA ALA A 225 13.05 11.39 -8.28
C ALA A 225 12.32 11.41 -9.63
N TYR A 226 12.80 10.57 -10.56
CA TYR A 226 12.05 10.28 -11.77
C TYR A 226 10.68 9.72 -11.41
N HIS A 227 9.66 10.10 -12.15
CA HIS A 227 8.30 9.63 -11.96
C HIS A 227 7.54 9.56 -13.28
N GLN A 228 6.45 8.79 -13.25
CA GLN A 228 5.55 8.64 -14.38
C GLN A 228 4.13 8.30 -13.94
N ASN A 229 3.16 8.93 -14.59
CA ASN A 229 1.76 8.82 -14.29
C ASN A 229 1.24 7.48 -14.82
N PRO A 230 0.64 6.62 -13.99
CA PRO A 230 0.16 5.33 -14.43
C PRO A 230 -0.95 5.41 -15.48
N TYR A 231 -1.78 6.47 -15.49
CA TYR A 231 -2.75 6.68 -16.56
C TYR A 231 -2.05 6.91 -17.90
N ILE A 232 -1.00 7.74 -17.88
CA ILE A 232 -0.19 8.06 -19.07
C ILE A 232 0.49 6.80 -19.61
N SER A 233 1.14 6.02 -18.76
CA SER A 233 1.82 4.79 -19.18
C SER A 233 0.82 3.72 -19.69
N THR A 234 -0.32 3.59 -19.02
CA THR A 234 -1.38 2.63 -19.39
C THR A 234 -1.99 2.98 -20.75
N VAL A 235 -2.33 4.25 -20.99
CA VAL A 235 -2.88 4.69 -22.28
C VAL A 235 -1.83 4.60 -23.39
N ALA A 236 -0.60 5.04 -23.14
CA ALA A 236 0.48 4.95 -24.11
C ALA A 236 0.72 3.51 -24.58
N LYS A 237 0.74 2.54 -23.65
CA LYS A 237 0.85 1.11 -23.96
C LYS A 237 -0.31 0.61 -24.82
N LYS A 238 -1.54 1.04 -24.55
CA LYS A 238 -2.72 0.65 -25.34
C LYS A 238 -2.72 1.26 -26.75
N LEU A 239 -2.17 2.46 -26.90
CA LEU A 239 -2.02 3.14 -28.19
C LEU A 239 -0.74 2.74 -28.93
N ASN A 240 0.08 1.86 -28.35
CA ASN A 240 1.39 1.46 -28.86
C ASN A 240 2.30 2.68 -29.14
N THR A 241 2.36 3.61 -28.20
CA THR A 241 3.23 4.80 -28.23
C THR A 241 4.10 4.89 -26.97
N THR A 242 5.02 5.83 -26.95
CA THR A 242 5.95 6.07 -25.86
C THR A 242 5.38 7.08 -24.87
N SER A 243 5.55 6.81 -23.58
CA SER A 243 5.37 7.76 -22.49
C SER A 243 6.72 8.09 -21.87
N TYR A 244 6.83 9.28 -21.27
CA TYR A 244 8.11 9.82 -20.82
C TYR A 244 8.22 9.84 -19.30
N PHE A 245 9.41 9.52 -18.78
CA PHE A 245 9.77 9.73 -17.38
C PHE A 245 10.21 11.17 -17.17
N ILE A 246 9.76 11.78 -16.09
CA ILE A 246 9.99 13.20 -15.79
C ILE A 246 10.51 13.34 -14.35
N GLN A 247 11.09 14.50 -14.00
CA GLN A 247 11.60 14.80 -12.66
C GLN A 247 10.98 16.09 -12.11
N TYR A 248 11.23 16.39 -10.83
CA TYR A 248 10.81 17.61 -10.15
C TYR A 248 9.29 17.73 -10.02
N ASP A 249 8.71 18.85 -10.45
CA ASP A 249 7.30 19.21 -10.34
C ASP A 249 6.53 19.13 -11.67
N TYR A 250 7.19 18.65 -12.72
CA TYR A 250 6.57 18.50 -14.04
C TYR A 250 5.71 17.23 -14.10
N LEU A 251 4.62 17.28 -14.88
CA LEU A 251 3.79 16.10 -15.13
C LEU A 251 4.34 15.27 -16.28
N SER A 252 4.28 13.95 -16.14
CA SER A 252 4.56 13.03 -17.23
C SER A 252 3.51 13.09 -18.34
N TYR A 253 3.91 12.68 -19.55
CA TYR A 253 3.09 12.76 -20.74
C TYR A 253 3.38 11.63 -21.73
N PHE A 254 2.51 11.50 -22.73
CA PHE A 254 2.79 10.72 -23.93
C PHE A 254 2.51 11.57 -25.18
N GLU A 255 3.09 11.15 -26.30
CA GLU A 255 2.86 11.78 -27.60
C GLU A 255 2.07 10.85 -28.51
N TYR A 256 1.10 11.42 -29.23
CA TYR A 256 0.31 10.70 -30.21
C TYR A 256 -0.13 11.66 -31.32
N ASN A 257 0.20 11.34 -32.58
CA ASN A 257 -0.13 12.19 -33.73
C ASN A 257 0.24 13.68 -33.55
N LYS A 258 1.46 13.96 -33.06
CA LYS A 258 1.97 15.32 -32.75
C LYS A 258 1.27 16.05 -31.60
N LEU A 259 0.27 15.42 -30.96
CA LEU A 259 -0.33 15.91 -29.73
C LEU A 259 0.52 15.48 -28.54
N THR A 260 0.62 16.35 -27.54
CA THR A 260 1.24 16.03 -26.25
C THR A 260 0.14 15.97 -25.20
N ILE A 261 -0.02 14.82 -24.55
CA ILE A 261 -1.15 14.53 -23.67
C ILE A 261 -0.67 14.30 -22.25
N TYR A 262 -1.25 15.03 -21.31
CA TYR A 262 -1.00 14.95 -19.87
C TYR A 262 -2.27 14.49 -19.13
N SER A 263 -2.08 13.93 -17.95
CA SER A 263 -3.17 13.64 -17.00
C SER A 263 -3.08 14.68 -15.87
N ASP A 264 -4.11 15.51 -15.76
CA ASP A 264 -4.18 16.67 -14.87
C ASP A 264 -5.41 16.57 -13.97
N GLU A 265 -5.56 17.45 -12.96
CA GLU A 265 -6.65 17.39 -11.98
C GLU A 265 -8.04 17.43 -12.65
N ASP A 266 -8.19 18.22 -13.72
CA ASP A 266 -9.43 18.38 -14.48
C ASP A 266 -9.66 17.32 -15.57
N GLY A 267 -8.73 16.36 -15.73
CA GLY A 267 -8.78 15.31 -16.76
C GLY A 267 -7.59 15.35 -17.72
N TRP A 268 -7.83 15.01 -18.99
CA TRP A 268 -6.74 14.93 -19.97
C TRP A 268 -6.47 16.29 -20.60
N ARG A 269 -5.25 16.81 -20.40
CA ARG A 269 -4.79 18.05 -21.03
C ARG A 269 -4.06 17.71 -22.33
N ILE A 270 -4.51 18.31 -23.43
CA ILE A 270 -4.05 18.05 -24.80
C ILE A 270 -3.42 19.34 -25.33
N ASN A 271 -2.11 19.29 -25.57
CA ASN A 271 -1.36 20.36 -26.21
C ASN A 271 -1.19 20.08 -27.70
N ASN A 272 -0.91 21.14 -28.47
CA ASN A 272 -0.74 21.11 -29.93
C ASN A 272 -1.99 20.65 -30.70
N PHE A 273 -3.17 20.76 -30.11
CA PHE A 273 -4.43 20.45 -30.77
C PHE A 273 -4.88 21.60 -31.67
N ASP A 274 -5.07 21.32 -32.96
CA ASP A 274 -5.61 22.28 -33.91
C ASP A 274 -7.12 22.04 -34.10
N LYS A 275 -7.92 22.96 -33.53
CA LYS A 275 -9.38 22.96 -33.66
C LYS A 275 -9.87 23.18 -35.09
N GLN A 276 -9.08 23.84 -35.94
CA GLN A 276 -9.42 24.02 -37.35
C GLN A 276 -9.21 22.73 -38.13
N GLU A 277 -8.21 21.93 -37.76
CA GLU A 277 -7.94 20.62 -38.36
C GLU A 277 -8.94 19.55 -37.88
N PHE A 278 -9.40 19.62 -36.62
CA PHE A 278 -10.26 18.59 -36.00
C PHE A 278 -11.54 19.13 -35.33
N PRO A 279 -12.41 19.88 -36.03
CA PRO A 279 -13.58 20.52 -35.42
C PRO A 279 -14.61 19.52 -34.88
N GLU A 280 -14.75 18.33 -35.49
CA GLU A 280 -15.69 17.32 -34.99
C GLU A 280 -15.28 16.74 -33.63
N LEU A 281 -13.98 16.66 -33.32
CA LEU A 281 -13.49 16.09 -32.06
C LEU A 281 -13.79 17.01 -30.88
N THR A 282 -13.66 18.33 -31.08
CA THR A 282 -14.02 19.33 -30.07
C THR A 282 -15.47 19.20 -29.66
N THR A 283 -16.37 19.03 -30.63
CA THR A 283 -17.82 18.91 -30.39
C THR A 283 -18.17 17.55 -29.79
N LYS A 284 -17.64 16.46 -30.36
CA LYS A 284 -17.97 15.09 -29.94
C LYS A 284 -17.57 14.82 -28.49
N TYR A 285 -16.42 15.33 -28.08
CA TYR A 285 -15.85 15.06 -26.76
C TYR A 285 -15.98 16.25 -25.79
N ASN A 286 -16.70 17.30 -26.17
CA ASN A 286 -16.89 18.52 -25.37
C ASN A 286 -15.56 19.07 -24.82
N LEU A 287 -14.55 19.20 -25.69
CA LEU A 287 -13.24 19.69 -25.29
C LEU A 287 -13.32 21.15 -24.85
N ILE A 288 -12.76 21.46 -23.69
CA ILE A 288 -12.73 22.80 -23.13
C ILE A 288 -11.43 23.47 -23.54
N GLU A 289 -11.53 24.59 -24.26
CA GLU A 289 -10.38 25.38 -24.70
C GLU A 289 -9.83 26.21 -23.53
N ASN A 290 -8.53 26.07 -23.28
CA ASN A 290 -7.74 26.88 -22.37
C ASN A 290 -6.62 27.58 -23.16
N ASP A 291 -5.99 28.62 -22.61
CA ASP A 291 -5.03 29.51 -23.30
C ASP A 291 -4.14 28.85 -24.37
N LYS A 292 -3.49 27.71 -24.05
CA LYS A 292 -2.58 26.98 -24.96
C LYS A 292 -2.87 25.48 -25.05
N SER A 293 -4.04 25.02 -24.60
CA SER A 293 -4.35 23.59 -24.51
C SER A 293 -5.85 23.32 -24.52
N PHE A 294 -6.24 22.06 -24.70
CA PHE A 294 -7.63 21.62 -24.55
C PHE A 294 -7.74 20.61 -23.40
N THR A 295 -8.81 20.66 -22.63
CA THR A 295 -9.10 19.70 -21.57
C THR A 295 -10.27 18.81 -21.95
N LEU A 296 -10.06 17.49 -21.86
CA LEU A 296 -11.10 16.47 -21.86
C LEU A 296 -11.41 16.06 -20.42
N LYS A 297 -12.57 16.49 -19.90
CA LYS A 297 -13.03 16.12 -18.56
C LYS A 297 -13.39 14.64 -18.49
N VAL A 298 -13.06 14.01 -17.37
CA VAL A 298 -13.30 12.58 -17.08
C VAL A 298 -14.39 12.42 -16.02
#